data_AF-A0A0F0F6E1-F1
#
_entry.id   AF-A0A0F0F6E1-F1
#
_cell.length_a   1.000
_cell.length_b   1.000
_cell.length_c   1.000
_cell.angle_alpha   90.00
_cell.angle_beta   90.00
_cell.angle_gamma   90.00
#
_symmetry.space_group_name_H-M   'P 1'
#
loop_
_entity.id
_entity.type
_entity.pdbx_description
1 polymer ?
#
loop_
_entity_poly.entity_id
_entity_poly.type
_entity_poly.pdbx_seq_one_letter_code
_entity_poly.pdbx_strand_id
1 'polypeptide(L)'
;MSESDLIERLAAAVAARVKPALPLAVQLWNLEMIGAYLQRSPRVVGERIVTLPDFPKAIRLPAARAKKPGLEEEKDKGKSLPLWKAAEVIAWTEGHHDQVVGRPRKPI
;
A
#
# COMPACT_ATOMS: atom_id res chain seq x y z
N MET A 1 -13.15 -38.49 -13.67
CA MET A 1 -12.73 -37.30 -12.91
C MET A 1 -13.41 -37.39 -11.57
N SER A 2 -12.64 -37.64 -10.53
CA SER A 2 -13.17 -37.67 -9.16
C SER A 2 -13.38 -36.24 -8.65
N GLU A 3 -14.20 -36.08 -7.62
CA GLU A 3 -14.34 -34.80 -6.90
C GLU A 3 -12.99 -34.34 -6.32
N SER A 4 -12.17 -35.27 -5.84
CA SER A 4 -10.82 -35.01 -5.36
C SER A 4 -9.92 -34.44 -6.44
N ASP A 5 -9.98 -34.96 -7.68
CA ASP A 5 -9.19 -34.43 -8.81
C ASP A 5 -9.56 -32.97 -9.11
N LEU A 6 -10.84 -32.62 -8.97
CA LEU A 6 -11.32 -31.26 -9.19
C LEU A 6 -10.82 -30.31 -8.08
N ILE A 7 -10.88 -30.75 -6.83
CA ILE A 7 -10.38 -29.99 -5.66
C ILE A 7 -8.88 -29.73 -5.80
N GLU A 8 -8.09 -30.73 -6.17
CA GLU A 8 -6.64 -30.59 -6.34
C GLU A 8 -6.29 -29.61 -7.47
N ARG A 9 -6.98 -29.71 -8.61
CA ARG A 9 -6.77 -28.78 -9.74
C ARG A 9 -7.15 -27.35 -9.38
N LEU A 10 -8.23 -27.16 -8.61
CA LEU A 10 -8.64 -25.85 -8.13
C LEU A 10 -7.61 -25.28 -7.14
N ALA A 11 -7.17 -26.07 -6.17
CA ALA A 11 -6.14 -25.67 -5.21
C ALA A 11 -4.84 -25.24 -5.91
N ALA A 12 -4.38 -26.02 -6.89
CA ALA A 12 -3.21 -25.68 -7.70
C ALA A 12 -3.40 -24.38 -8.51
N ALA A 13 -4.58 -24.20 -9.10
CA ALA A 13 -4.91 -22.99 -9.85
C ALA A 13 -4.95 -21.73 -8.96
N VAL A 14 -5.46 -21.85 -7.74
CA VAL A 14 -5.45 -20.76 -6.75
C VAL A 14 -4.03 -20.47 -6.28
N ALA A 15 -3.27 -21.49 -5.89
CA ALA A 15 -1.89 -21.34 -5.43
C ALA A 15 -0.99 -20.64 -6.48
N ALA A 16 -1.20 -20.92 -7.77
CA ALA A 16 -0.46 -20.27 -8.85
C ALA A 16 -0.80 -18.79 -9.05
N ARG A 17 -1.94 -18.32 -8.54
CA ARG A 17 -2.46 -16.95 -8.73
C ARG A 17 -2.34 -16.08 -7.49
N VAL A 18 -2.28 -16.69 -6.31
CA VAL A 18 -2.09 -15.99 -5.05
C VAL A 18 -0.60 -15.68 -4.88
N LYS A 19 -0.23 -14.41 -4.98
CA LYS A 19 1.13 -13.98 -4.64
C LYS A 19 1.37 -14.28 -3.15
N PRO A 20 2.54 -14.84 -2.78
CA PRO A 20 2.86 -15.03 -1.37
C PRO A 20 2.79 -13.68 -0.67
N ALA A 21 1.96 -13.60 0.37
CA ALA A 21 1.81 -12.39 1.14
C ALA A 21 3.15 -12.10 1.86
N LEU A 22 3.75 -10.95 1.58
CA LEU A 22 4.87 -10.47 2.38
C LEU A 22 4.35 -10.15 3.79
N PRO A 23 5.15 -10.42 4.85
CA PRO A 23 4.79 -9.98 6.19
C PRO A 23 4.57 -8.46 6.23
N LEU A 24 3.53 -8.00 6.93
CA LEU A 24 3.19 -6.57 7.04
C LEU A 24 4.34 -5.72 7.61
N ALA A 25 5.20 -6.31 8.43
CA ALA A 25 6.37 -5.64 9.00
C ALA A 25 7.38 -5.14 7.94
N VAL A 26 7.45 -5.79 6.78
CA VAL A 26 8.40 -5.46 5.70
C VAL A 26 7.71 -4.98 4.42
N GLN A 27 6.38 -5.01 4.38
CA GLN A 27 5.63 -4.68 3.18
C GLN A 27 5.59 -3.16 2.95
N LEU A 28 5.80 -2.77 1.70
CA LEU A 28 5.64 -1.40 1.22
C LEU A 28 4.30 -1.27 0.47
N TRP A 29 3.50 -0.28 0.85
CA TRP A 29 2.22 0.05 0.27
C TRP A 29 2.31 1.30 -0.61
N ASN A 30 1.59 1.28 -1.71
CA ASN A 30 1.29 2.45 -2.53
C ASN A 30 -0.05 3.07 -2.08
N LEU A 31 -0.50 4.13 -2.77
CA LEU A 31 -1.78 4.79 -2.47
C LEU A 31 -3.00 3.87 -2.59
N GLU A 32 -2.97 2.88 -3.50
CA GLU A 32 -4.06 1.93 -3.69
C GLU A 32 -4.18 0.97 -2.51
N MET A 33 -3.06 0.42 -2.05
CA MET A 33 -3.02 -0.46 -0.88
C MET A 33 -3.42 0.27 0.40
N ILE A 34 -2.95 1.51 0.59
CA ILE A 34 -3.38 2.35 1.72
C ILE A 34 -4.89 2.64 1.62
N GLY A 35 -5.40 2.97 0.42
CA GLY A 35 -6.83 3.21 0.21
C GLY A 35 -7.69 1.99 0.50
N ALA A 36 -7.25 0.80 0.08
CA ALA A 36 -7.93 -0.46 0.39
C ALA A 36 -7.97 -0.72 1.90
N TYR A 37 -6.87 -0.48 2.62
CA TYR A 37 -6.84 -0.62 4.08
C TYR A 37 -7.76 0.38 4.79
N LEU A 38 -7.67 1.66 4.43
CA LEU A 38 -8.44 2.74 5.07
C LEU A 38 -9.90 2.84 4.58
N GLN A 39 -10.31 2.01 3.61
CA GLN A 39 -11.62 2.08 2.95
C GLN A 39 -11.85 3.48 2.34
N ARG A 40 -10.87 4.01 1.61
CA ARG A 40 -10.90 5.31 0.95
C ARG A 40 -10.39 5.20 -0.49
N SER A 41 -10.81 6.13 -1.35
CA SER A 41 -10.29 6.16 -2.71
C SER A 41 -8.80 6.55 -2.71
N PRO A 42 -7.98 6.01 -3.63
CA PRO A 42 -6.56 6.35 -3.73
C PRO A 42 -6.32 7.86 -3.90
N ARG A 43 -7.26 8.54 -4.57
CA ARG A 43 -7.27 10.00 -4.73
C ARG A 43 -7.36 10.71 -3.38
N VAL A 44 -8.34 10.35 -2.55
CA VAL A 44 -8.49 10.96 -1.21
C VAL A 44 -7.27 10.69 -0.36
N VAL A 45 -6.72 9.47 -0.44
CA VAL A 45 -5.49 9.13 0.28
C VAL A 45 -4.33 10.03 -0.14
N GLY A 46 -4.11 10.18 -1.44
CA GLY A 46 -3.02 11.01 -1.98
C GLY A 46 -3.17 12.50 -1.72
N GLU A 47 -4.39 13.02 -1.73
CA GLU A 47 -4.65 14.46 -1.58
C GLU A 47 -4.76 14.89 -0.09
N ARG A 48 -5.30 14.03 0.78
CA ARG A 48 -5.74 14.44 2.13
C ARG A 48 -5.15 13.64 3.28
N ILE A 49 -4.74 12.39 3.06
CA ILE A 49 -4.29 11.52 4.16
C ILE A 49 -2.77 11.51 4.25
N VAL A 50 -2.08 11.19 3.15
CA VAL A 50 -0.61 11.11 3.15
C VAL A 50 0.08 12.47 3.28
N THR A 51 -0.70 13.54 3.21
CA THR A 51 -0.27 14.93 3.37
C THR A 51 -0.40 15.44 4.81
N LEU A 52 -0.97 14.63 5.72
CA LEU A 52 -1.07 14.99 7.14
C LEU A 52 0.33 15.01 7.77
N PRO A 53 0.60 15.96 8.69
CA PRO A 53 1.94 16.20 9.23
C PRO A 53 2.48 15.04 10.07
N ASP A 54 1.59 14.26 10.69
CA ASP A 54 1.88 13.10 11.53
C ASP A 54 1.83 11.77 10.75
N PHE A 55 1.45 11.82 9.46
CA PHE A 55 1.40 10.62 8.62
C PHE A 55 2.82 10.05 8.37
N PRO A 56 2.97 8.72 8.24
CA PRO A 56 4.26 8.09 7.96
C PRO A 56 4.99 8.67 6.74
N LYS A 57 6.32 8.72 6.83
CA LYS A 57 7.17 9.29 5.77
C LYS A 57 7.21 8.37 4.54
N ALA A 58 7.10 8.99 3.37
CA ALA A 58 7.20 8.27 2.10
C ALA A 58 8.64 7.82 1.80
N ILE A 59 8.78 6.56 1.36
CA ILE A 59 9.99 5.95 0.82
C ILE A 59 9.96 6.07 -0.71
N ARG A 60 11.05 6.57 -1.29
CA ARG A 60 11.21 6.78 -2.73
C ARG A 60 12.34 5.90 -3.24
N LEU A 61 11.99 4.80 -3.90
CA LEU A 61 12.98 3.89 -4.49
C LEU A 61 13.49 4.43 -5.83
N PRO A 62 14.77 4.26 -6.18
CA PRO A 62 15.27 4.65 -7.50
C PRO A 62 14.43 4.03 -8.61
N ALA A 63 13.87 4.85 -9.52
CA ALA A 63 13.15 4.33 -10.66
C ALA A 63 14.12 3.62 -11.61
N ALA A 64 13.88 2.35 -11.88
CA ALA A 64 14.64 1.62 -12.90
C ALA A 64 14.24 2.17 -14.29
N ARG A 65 14.98 3.14 -14.82
CA ARG A 65 14.95 3.39 -16.27
C ARG A 65 15.66 2.21 -16.92
N ALA A 66 15.02 1.55 -17.89
CA ALA A 66 15.77 0.69 -18.80
C ALA A 66 16.85 1.56 -19.45
N LYS A 67 18.14 1.24 -19.23
CA LYS A 67 19.25 1.91 -19.91
C LYS A 67 18.99 1.79 -21.42
N LYS A 68 18.61 2.89 -22.07
CA LYS A 68 18.66 2.95 -23.53
C LYS A 68 20.15 3.06 -23.90
N PRO A 69 20.72 2.11 -24.66
CA PRO A 69 22.10 2.23 -25.12
C PRO A 69 22.24 3.48 -26.00
N GLY A 70 23.18 4.37 -25.70
CA GLY A 70 23.52 5.51 -26.57
C GLY A 70 22.91 6.88 -26.22
N LEU A 71 22.22 7.03 -25.08
CA LEU A 71 21.91 8.35 -24.52
C LEU A 71 22.83 8.60 -23.33
N GLU A 72 23.61 9.68 -23.39
CA GLU A 72 24.48 10.14 -22.30
C GLU A 72 23.70 10.24 -20.98
N GLU A 73 24.42 10.12 -19.86
CA GLU A 73 23.92 10.15 -18.48
C GLU A 73 23.34 11.53 -18.10
N GLU A 74 22.36 12.04 -18.84
CA GLU A 74 21.58 13.16 -18.38
C GLU A 74 20.76 12.71 -17.17
N LYS A 75 20.94 13.44 -16.08
CA LYS A 75 20.49 13.25 -14.68
C LYS A 75 18.97 13.17 -14.50
N ASP A 76 18.22 12.67 -15.46
CA ASP A 76 16.78 12.53 -15.38
C ASP A 76 16.44 11.24 -14.62
N LYS A 77 16.68 11.29 -13.30
CA LYS A 77 16.22 10.27 -12.34
C LYS A 77 14.70 10.21 -12.47
N GLY A 78 14.19 9.19 -13.17
CA GLY A 78 12.76 8.99 -13.34
C GLY A 78 12.03 9.15 -12.00
N LYS A 79 10.89 9.86 -12.00
CA LYS A 79 10.15 10.18 -10.78
C LYS A 79 9.74 8.88 -10.09
N SER A 80 10.38 8.59 -8.97
CA SER A 80 10.07 7.44 -8.13
C SER A 80 8.69 7.61 -7.52
N LEU A 81 7.84 6.60 -7.64
CA LEU A 81 6.54 6.61 -6.97
C LEU A 81 6.74 6.48 -5.45
N PRO A 82 5.94 7.18 -4.62
CA PRO A 82 6.07 7.08 -3.18
C PRO A 82 5.50 5.74 -2.70
N LEU A 83 6.16 5.15 -1.72
CA LEU A 83 5.69 3.99 -0.98
C LEU A 83 5.77 4.26 0.52
N TRP A 84 5.01 3.52 1.32
CA TRP A 84 4.99 3.64 2.77
C TRP A 84 5.07 2.26 3.41
N LYS A 85 5.68 2.13 4.59
CA LYS A 85 5.65 0.86 5.30
C LYS A 85 4.23 0.60 5.83
N ALA A 86 3.72 -0.60 5.54
CA ALA A 86 2.40 -1.01 6.00
C ALA A 86 2.25 -0.91 7.52
N ALA A 87 3.25 -1.42 8.27
CA ALA A 87 3.25 -1.37 9.73
C ALA A 87 3.14 0.05 10.31
N GLU A 88 3.80 1.04 9.70
CA GLU A 88 3.74 2.43 10.16
C GLU A 88 2.37 3.06 9.88
N VAL A 89 1.75 2.72 8.74
CA VAL A 89 0.39 3.19 8.40
C VAL A 89 -0.66 2.58 9.32
N ILE A 90 -0.52 1.29 9.67
CA ILE A 90 -1.39 0.61 10.63
C ILE A 90 -1.26 1.25 12.02
N ALA A 91 -0.04 1.40 12.52
CA ALA A 91 0.20 2.02 13.83
C ALA A 91 -0.34 3.47 13.90
N TRP A 92 -0.16 4.25 12.83
CA TRP A 92 -0.75 5.59 12.71
C TRP A 92 -2.27 5.55 12.79
N THR A 93 -2.91 4.59 12.10
CA THR A 93 -4.37 4.43 12.09
C THR A 93 -4.91 4.02 13.46
N GLU A 94 -4.24 3.10 14.14
CA GLU A 94 -4.59 2.67 15.49
C GLU A 94 -4.49 3.82 16.50
N GLY A 95 -3.51 4.71 16.37
CA GLY A 95 -3.38 5.91 17.21
C GLY A 95 -4.56 6.90 17.09
N HIS A 96 -5.36 6.83 16.02
CA HIS A 96 -6.54 7.67 15.84
C HIS A 96 -7.78 7.15 16.58
N HIS A 97 -7.78 5.89 17.04
CA HIS A 97 -8.91 5.31 17.78
C HIS A 97 -9.23 6.09 19.07
N ASP A 98 -8.20 6.61 19.72
CA ASP A 98 -8.33 7.28 21.02
C ASP A 98 -8.62 8.78 20.90
N GLN A 99 -8.58 9.32 19.68
CA GLN A 99 -8.91 10.71 19.39
C GLN A 99 -10.40 10.77 19.02
N VAL A 100 -11.26 11.14 19.96
CA VAL A 100 -12.66 11.47 19.65
C VAL A 100 -12.70 12.76 18.83
N VAL A 101 -12.51 12.65 17.53
CA VAL A 101 -12.60 13.77 16.60
C VAL A 101 -14.05 13.90 16.15
N GLY A 102 -14.78 14.82 16.77
CA GLY A 102 -16.17 15.09 16.43
C GLY A 102 -16.80 16.14 17.33
N ARG A 103 -17.97 16.66 16.93
CA ARG A 103 -18.77 17.55 17.78
C ARG A 103 -19.14 16.78 19.07
N PRO A 104 -18.94 17.35 20.27
CA PRO A 104 -19.32 16.70 21.52
C PRO A 104 -20.78 16.27 21.45
N ARG A 105 -21.05 14.97 21.66
CA ARG A 105 -22.43 14.50 21.85
C ARG A 105 -22.87 14.96 23.23
N LYS A 106 -23.92 15.77 23.30
CA LYS A 106 -24.53 16.12 24.60
C LYS A 106 -24.93 14.82 25.31
N PRO A 107 -24.67 14.69 26.62
CA PRO A 107 -25.20 13.57 27.39
C PRO A 107 -26.74 13.60 27.34
N ILE A 108 -27.34 12.40 27.23
CA ILE A 108 -28.79 12.17 27.32
C ILE A 108 -29.23 12.31 28.78
#